data_AF-A0A3M1KWV9-F1
#
_entry.id   AF-A0A3M1KWV9-F1
#
_cell.length_a   1.000
_cell.length_b   1.000
_cell.length_c   1.000
_cell.angle_alpha   90.00
_cell.angle_beta   90.00
_cell.angle_gamma   90.00
#
_symmetry.space_group_name_H-M   'P 1'
#
loop_
_entity.id
_entity.type
_entity.pdbx_description
1 polymer ?
#
loop_
_entity_poly.entity_id
_entity_poly.type
_entity_poly.pdbx_seq_one_letter_code
_entity_poly.pdbx_strand_id
1 'polypeptide(L)'
;MKRKNNFIFSSSLLFCCFTANCLPSWAISSRIKTQAKEELTSAKTERETSYLSPYSPNSGGIIVLASDFALSRDKNIYIAQTTEKSTNIPITNQLTPATSAETLGEGEVIIRFSNRFFFIPGSVQEEGTAAYNTVGFSYGISDEWELIFVYQQVDSGSPTISGDFAVDRSPGESEIDDITLAVKHKIWQDPEAKYTLGGMVALSFGDRGFRFRRNGRVVDETTNQDIIPSLHLPFSAQINEDFQLTVSPTVAFFADDSAVFLSRLPGEEEDFGATFGFTTALSYRLSERLNLWADAFIPLFGNNSVSRASGKPDTAIAYNAGIRYLVNPRLGIDVFATNTLGNTPPLALTADKNFTALGANVVVMPEAFPRNRRYSDSFDPDAVQTRQVSTNDGLDFFDGTTLPSEKFLFTIRGGNQGIMSALRYGVVTDLEVGIYVDYI
;
A
#
# COMPACT_ATOMS: atom_id res chain seq x y z
N MET A 1 10.85 -43.05 -17.01
CA MET A 1 11.71 -42.03 -16.38
C MET A 1 11.02 -40.68 -16.58
N LYS A 2 10.24 -40.20 -15.59
CA LYS A 2 9.50 -38.93 -15.67
C LYS A 2 10.40 -37.81 -15.14
N ARG A 3 10.69 -36.80 -15.97
CA ARG A 3 11.34 -35.56 -15.52
C ARG A 3 10.29 -34.68 -14.86
N LYS A 4 10.54 -34.28 -13.61
CA LYS A 4 9.82 -33.20 -12.92
C LYS A 4 10.42 -31.88 -13.41
N ASN A 5 9.61 -31.01 -13.98
CA ASN A 5 9.97 -29.61 -14.16
C ASN A 5 9.69 -28.90 -12.83
N ASN A 6 10.72 -28.29 -12.26
CA ASN A 6 10.56 -27.34 -11.16
C ASN A 6 10.18 -25.99 -11.78
N PHE A 7 9.04 -25.44 -11.39
CA PHE A 7 8.66 -24.07 -11.69
C PHE A 7 9.33 -23.14 -10.67
N ILE A 8 9.99 -22.10 -11.18
CA ILE A 8 10.54 -20.98 -10.40
C ILE A 8 9.64 -19.79 -10.70
N PHE A 9 9.02 -19.21 -9.66
CA PHE A 9 8.30 -17.95 -9.76
C PHE A 9 9.31 -16.79 -9.81
N SER A 10 9.22 -15.94 -10.83
CA SER A 10 9.97 -14.70 -10.98
C SER A 10 8.97 -13.56 -11.14
N SER A 11 8.59 -12.91 -10.05
CA SER A 11 7.81 -11.66 -10.08
C SER A 11 8.77 -10.47 -10.19
N SER A 12 8.87 -9.90 -11.39
CA SER A 12 9.69 -8.70 -11.65
C SER A 12 8.92 -7.45 -11.25
N LEU A 13 9.01 -7.02 -9.99
CA LEU A 13 8.51 -5.71 -9.56
C LEU A 13 9.47 -4.61 -10.07
N LEU A 14 9.01 -3.84 -11.06
CA LEU A 14 9.75 -2.69 -11.58
C LEU A 14 9.58 -1.49 -10.62
N PHE A 15 10.62 -1.19 -9.85
CA PHE A 15 10.67 0.04 -9.03
C PHE A 15 10.90 1.26 -9.94
N CYS A 16 9.90 2.14 -10.05
CA CYS A 16 10.06 3.44 -10.71
C CYS A 16 10.67 4.45 -9.72
N CYS A 17 11.95 4.75 -9.87
CA CYS A 17 12.59 5.89 -9.20
C CYS A 17 12.18 7.20 -9.89
N PHE A 18 11.37 8.03 -9.24
CA PHE A 18 11.23 9.45 -9.59
C PHE A 18 12.26 10.27 -8.81
N THR A 19 13.31 10.74 -9.49
CA THR A 19 14.21 11.76 -8.95
C THR A 19 13.55 13.12 -9.10
N ALA A 20 13.33 13.80 -7.98
CA ALA A 20 12.84 15.16 -7.92
C ALA A 20 13.89 16.13 -8.47
N ASN A 21 13.70 16.63 -9.69
CA ASN A 21 14.33 17.85 -10.20
C ASN A 21 13.61 18.30 -11.47
N CYS A 22 12.56 19.13 -11.34
CA CYS A 22 12.13 20.10 -12.35
C CYS A 22 10.90 20.89 -11.85
N LEU A 23 11.13 22.05 -11.23
CA LEU A 23 10.17 23.16 -11.21
C LEU A 23 10.95 24.46 -11.48
N PRO A 24 10.59 25.25 -12.49
CA PRO A 24 11.22 26.54 -12.73
C PRO A 24 10.59 27.62 -11.83
N SER A 25 11.45 28.30 -11.06
CA SER A 25 11.13 29.43 -10.21
C SER A 25 11.04 30.74 -11.01
N TRP A 26 9.87 31.37 -11.07
CA TRP A 26 9.75 32.79 -11.47
C TRP A 26 9.34 33.66 -10.28
N ALA A 27 10.27 34.56 -9.93
CA ALA A 27 10.13 35.91 -9.35
C ALA A 27 9.37 36.10 -8.01
N ILE A 28 10.13 36.50 -6.97
CA ILE A 28 10.18 37.87 -6.41
C ILE A 28 10.86 37.77 -5.02
N SER A 29 12.00 38.44 -4.86
CA SER A 29 12.26 39.35 -3.74
C SER A 29 13.75 39.64 -3.66
N SER A 30 14.05 40.92 -3.68
CA SER A 30 15.39 41.47 -3.60
C SER A 30 15.71 41.91 -2.17
N ARG A 31 17.01 41.94 -1.88
CA ARG A 31 17.70 42.54 -0.72
C ARG A 31 17.91 41.65 0.50
N ILE A 32 19.20 41.63 0.88
CA ILE A 32 19.82 41.58 2.21
C ILE A 32 20.79 40.40 2.32
N LYS A 33 22.06 40.62 1.94
CA LYS A 33 23.23 40.51 2.85
C LYS A 33 24.57 40.67 2.12
N THR A 34 25.17 41.83 2.36
CA THR A 34 26.62 42.02 2.45
C THR A 34 27.13 41.36 3.74
N GLN A 35 28.41 40.97 3.75
CA GLN A 35 29.22 40.47 4.87
C GLN A 35 29.14 38.97 5.18
N ALA A 36 30.12 38.22 4.68
CA ALA A 36 31.16 37.62 5.52
C ALA A 36 32.26 37.05 4.60
N LYS A 37 33.35 37.80 4.54
CA LYS A 37 34.64 37.41 3.99
C LYS A 37 35.51 37.02 5.18
N GLU A 38 36.43 36.09 4.96
CA GLU A 38 37.53 35.69 5.85
C GLU A 38 37.16 34.76 7.01
N GLU A 39 37.49 33.48 6.85
CA GLU A 39 38.45 32.73 7.68
C GLU A 39 38.18 31.21 7.55
N LEU A 40 39.09 30.48 6.89
CA LEU A 40 39.83 29.36 7.48
C LEU A 40 40.64 28.64 6.40
N THR A 41 41.91 29.02 6.32
CA THR A 41 43.00 28.15 5.88
C THR A 41 43.46 27.35 7.09
N SER A 42 43.20 26.04 7.12
CA SER A 42 44.08 25.10 7.81
C SER A 42 43.80 23.69 7.31
N ALA A 43 44.75 23.17 6.53
CA ALA A 43 44.83 21.78 6.16
C ALA A 43 45.08 20.94 7.41
N LYS A 44 44.27 19.91 7.62
CA LYS A 44 44.59 18.83 8.56
C LYS A 44 44.42 17.50 7.84
N THR A 45 45.54 16.81 7.71
CA THR A 45 45.68 15.46 7.17
C THR A 45 44.89 14.48 8.04
N GLU A 46 43.83 13.90 7.50
CA GLU A 46 43.16 12.73 8.11
C GLU A 46 43.77 11.45 7.54
N ARG A 47 44.25 10.60 8.44
CA ARG A 47 44.65 9.22 8.15
C ARG A 47 43.39 8.38 8.05
N GLU A 48 43.12 7.85 6.87
CA GLU A 48 42.25 6.69 6.72
C GLU A 48 42.84 5.53 7.55
N THR A 49 42.07 5.05 8.53
CA THR A 49 42.35 3.80 9.25
C THR A 49 41.37 2.76 8.77
N SER A 50 41.80 1.96 7.80
CA SER A 50 41.11 0.74 7.40
C SER A 50 41.34 -0.33 8.46
N TYR A 51 40.26 -0.73 9.15
CA TYR A 51 40.28 -1.91 10.02
C TYR A 51 40.21 -3.16 9.14
N LEU A 52 41.35 -3.81 8.93
CA LEU A 52 41.42 -5.18 8.41
C LEU A 52 41.36 -6.15 9.60
N SER A 53 40.29 -6.95 9.66
CA SER A 53 40.17 -8.09 10.56
C SER A 53 41.08 -9.25 10.07
N PRO A 54 41.74 -10.01 10.96
CA PRO A 54 42.60 -11.13 10.56
C PRO A 54 41.78 -12.27 9.94
N TYR A 55 42.21 -12.67 8.73
CA TYR A 55 41.62 -13.68 7.85
C TYR A 55 41.86 -15.11 8.39
N SER A 56 40.81 -15.93 8.44
CA SER A 56 40.90 -17.39 8.67
C SER A 56 40.91 -18.14 7.33
N PRO A 57 41.83 -19.08 7.03
CA PRO A 57 42.04 -19.58 5.67
C PRO A 57 41.00 -20.57 5.12
N ASN A 58 39.96 -20.94 5.87
CA ASN A 58 39.08 -22.08 5.53
C ASN A 58 37.58 -21.74 5.39
N SER A 59 37.21 -20.48 5.16
CA SER A 59 35.83 -20.09 4.87
C SER A 59 35.79 -19.28 3.57
N GLY A 60 34.80 -19.57 2.71
CA GLY A 60 34.57 -18.84 1.47
C GLY A 60 34.64 -17.32 1.67
N GLY A 61 35.26 -16.62 0.72
CA GLY A 61 35.46 -15.18 0.81
C GLY A 61 34.13 -14.45 0.94
N ILE A 62 33.91 -13.82 2.10
CA ILE A 62 32.81 -12.89 2.31
C ILE A 62 33.34 -11.51 1.95
N ILE A 63 32.73 -10.89 0.94
CA ILE A 63 32.96 -9.47 0.62
C ILE A 63 31.68 -8.74 1.04
N VAL A 64 31.73 -8.04 2.17
CA VAL A 64 30.67 -7.10 2.56
C VAL A 64 31.04 -5.73 1.99
N LEU A 65 30.26 -5.24 1.03
CA LEU A 65 30.32 -3.85 0.58
C LEU A 65 29.18 -3.10 1.26
N ALA A 66 29.39 -2.68 2.51
CA ALA A 66 28.51 -1.72 3.16
C ALA A 66 28.93 -0.32 2.68
N SER A 67 28.12 0.29 1.82
CA SER A 67 28.26 1.72 1.56
C SER A 67 27.40 2.49 2.56
N ASP A 68 28.02 3.13 3.55
CA ASP A 68 27.37 4.21 4.28
C ASP A 68 27.21 5.40 3.32
N PHE A 69 26.16 5.38 2.48
CA PHE A 69 25.64 6.58 1.83
C PHE A 69 24.87 7.44 2.86
N ALA A 70 25.48 7.62 4.04
CA ALA A 70 25.07 8.67 4.94
C ALA A 70 25.59 9.97 4.34
N LEU A 71 24.68 10.86 3.95
CA LEU A 71 25.01 12.27 3.72
C LEU A 71 25.74 12.79 4.97
N SER A 72 27.07 12.81 4.90
CA SER A 72 27.99 13.22 5.96
C SER A 72 27.67 14.66 6.40
N ARG A 73 26.84 14.76 7.44
CA ARG A 73 26.70 15.90 8.33
C ARG A 73 26.73 15.38 9.77
N ASP A 74 27.84 14.77 10.16
CA ASP A 74 28.14 14.47 11.55
C ASP A 74 28.53 15.77 12.28
N LYS A 75 27.52 16.56 12.61
CA LYS A 75 27.48 17.21 13.92
C LYS A 75 26.46 16.43 14.72
N ASN A 76 26.91 15.77 15.80
CA ASN A 76 26.05 15.26 16.86
C ASN A 76 25.34 16.43 17.56
N ILE A 77 24.40 17.06 16.86
CA ILE A 77 23.41 17.93 17.46
C ILE A 77 22.36 16.97 17.99
N TYR A 78 22.38 16.74 19.30
CA TYR A 78 21.23 16.22 20.01
C TYR A 78 20.13 17.28 19.91
N ILE A 79 19.45 17.33 18.77
CA ILE A 79 18.20 18.06 18.65
C ILE A 79 17.24 17.23 19.49
N ALA A 80 16.92 17.72 20.69
CA ALA A 80 15.77 17.24 21.43
C ALA A 80 14.55 17.53 20.55
N GLN A 81 14.22 16.58 19.68
CA GLN A 81 12.98 16.63 18.93
C GLN A 81 11.88 16.49 19.98
N THR A 82 11.06 17.53 20.11
CA THR A 82 9.86 17.46 20.93
C THR A 82 8.95 16.42 20.28
N THR A 83 9.03 15.19 20.77
CA THR A 83 8.16 14.10 20.33
C THR A 83 6.73 14.52 20.67
N GLU A 84 5.90 14.74 19.66
CA GLU A 84 4.47 14.97 19.89
C GLU A 84 3.91 13.75 20.62
N LYS A 85 3.17 13.99 21.70
CA LYS A 85 2.57 12.93 22.51
C LYS A 85 1.46 12.24 21.71
N SER A 86 1.88 11.27 20.88
CA SER A 86 1.29 10.02 20.36
C SER A 86 -0.23 9.81 20.22
N THR A 87 -1.11 10.79 20.40
CA THR A 87 -2.56 10.53 20.30
C THR A 87 -3.07 10.56 18.86
N ASN A 88 -2.45 11.35 17.98
CA ASN A 88 -2.83 11.49 16.57
C ASN A 88 -1.75 10.94 15.65
N ILE A 89 -1.66 9.62 15.57
CA ILE A 89 -0.80 8.93 14.62
C ILE A 89 -1.63 8.65 13.35
N PRO A 90 -1.17 9.06 12.15
CA PRO A 90 -1.91 8.86 10.91
C PRO A 90 -2.26 7.41 10.61
N ILE A 91 -1.37 6.45 10.92
CA ILE A 91 -1.66 5.02 10.76
C ILE A 91 -2.85 4.57 11.63
N THR A 92 -3.08 5.20 12.79
CA THR A 92 -4.22 4.87 13.65
C THR A 92 -5.52 5.46 13.10
N ASN A 93 -5.46 6.65 12.50
CA ASN A 93 -6.65 7.41 12.09
C ASN A 93 -7.07 7.12 10.62
N GLN A 94 -6.17 6.55 9.82
CA GLN A 94 -6.43 6.14 8.44
C GLN A 94 -6.49 4.61 8.28
N LEU A 95 -7.38 3.97 9.04
CA LEU A 95 -7.70 2.55 8.87
C LEU A 95 -8.40 2.31 7.52
N THR A 96 -9.23 3.27 7.11
CA THR A 96 -10.03 3.22 5.88
C THR A 96 -9.78 4.49 5.03
N PRO A 97 -8.65 4.55 4.29
CA PRO A 97 -8.12 5.81 3.73
C PRO A 97 -9.13 6.56 2.84
N ALA A 98 -9.93 5.80 2.10
CA ALA A 98 -10.90 6.34 1.16
C ALA A 98 -12.22 6.80 1.79
N THR A 99 -12.54 6.34 3.00
CA THR A 99 -13.85 6.59 3.61
C THR A 99 -13.81 7.62 4.71
N SER A 100 -12.65 7.84 5.35
CA SER A 100 -12.44 8.88 6.37
C SER A 100 -12.44 10.29 5.77
N ALA A 101 -12.81 11.32 6.54
CA ALA A 101 -12.62 12.73 6.17
C ALA A 101 -11.21 13.26 6.52
N GLU A 102 -10.45 12.53 7.33
CA GLU A 102 -9.12 12.93 7.79
C GLU A 102 -8.06 12.81 6.69
N THR A 103 -7.22 13.82 6.53
CA THR A 103 -6.10 13.84 5.58
C THR A 103 -4.77 13.64 6.31
N LEU A 104 -3.77 13.18 5.57
CA LEU A 104 -2.39 13.28 6.01
C LEU A 104 -1.98 14.74 6.23
N GLY A 105 -1.08 14.97 7.18
CA GLY A 105 -0.43 16.26 7.38
C GLY A 105 0.59 16.55 6.28
N GLU A 106 0.98 17.83 6.14
CA GLU A 106 1.93 18.25 5.12
C GLU A 106 3.25 17.45 5.18
N GLY A 107 3.60 16.82 4.06
CA GLY A 107 4.83 16.07 3.84
C GLY A 107 4.84 14.66 4.45
N GLU A 108 3.75 14.22 5.06
CA GLU A 108 3.62 12.86 5.56
C GLU A 108 3.39 11.86 4.42
N VAL A 109 3.92 10.65 4.61
CA VAL A 109 3.80 9.57 3.64
C VAL A 109 3.40 8.28 4.33
N ILE A 110 2.41 7.60 3.76
CA ILE A 110 2.06 6.22 4.12
C ILE A 110 2.22 5.32 2.90
N ILE A 111 2.86 4.17 3.08
CA ILE A 111 2.93 3.10 2.09
C ILE A 111 2.12 1.91 2.62
N ARG A 112 1.37 1.25 1.73
CA ARG A 112 0.51 0.11 2.04
C ARG A 112 0.84 -1.04 1.10
N PHE A 113 1.00 -2.23 1.66
CA PHE A 113 1.14 -3.47 0.90
C PHE A 113 0.05 -4.42 1.36
N SER A 114 -0.92 -4.71 0.51
CA SER A 114 -1.98 -5.65 0.86
C SER A 114 -2.05 -6.82 -0.11
N ASN A 115 -2.42 -7.97 0.41
CA ASN A 115 -2.83 -9.11 -0.39
C ASN A 115 -4.21 -9.57 0.08
N ARG A 116 -5.11 -9.91 -0.85
CA ARG A 116 -6.40 -10.53 -0.55
C ARG A 116 -6.50 -11.89 -1.23
N PHE A 117 -7.01 -12.88 -0.51
CA PHE A 117 -7.25 -14.23 -0.99
C PHE A 117 -8.74 -14.55 -0.95
N PHE A 118 -9.38 -14.70 -2.10
CA PHE A 118 -10.79 -15.08 -2.18
C PHE A 118 -10.98 -16.58 -1.96
N PHE A 119 -11.95 -16.94 -1.12
CA PHE A 119 -12.36 -18.33 -0.91
C PHE A 119 -13.37 -18.73 -1.98
N ILE A 120 -12.90 -19.39 -3.03
CA ILE A 120 -13.74 -19.81 -4.17
C ILE A 120 -13.97 -21.33 -4.09
N PRO A 121 -15.18 -21.79 -3.71
CA PRO A 121 -15.48 -23.21 -3.65
C PRO A 121 -15.28 -23.87 -5.02
N GLY A 122 -14.51 -24.96 -5.06
CA GLY A 122 -14.27 -25.73 -6.29
C GLY A 122 -13.15 -25.21 -7.19
N SER A 123 -12.43 -24.13 -6.84
CA SER A 123 -11.33 -23.59 -7.65
C SER A 123 -10.03 -24.41 -7.61
N VAL A 124 -9.98 -25.53 -6.89
CA VAL A 124 -8.78 -26.38 -6.76
C VAL A 124 -8.44 -27.12 -8.07
N GLN A 125 -9.24 -26.97 -9.14
CA GLN A 125 -9.07 -27.74 -10.37
C GLN A 125 -8.36 -27.03 -11.52
N GLU A 126 -8.15 -25.70 -11.50
CA GLU A 126 -7.46 -24.99 -12.60
C GLU A 126 -6.50 -23.91 -12.06
N GLU A 127 -5.41 -23.67 -12.78
CA GLU A 127 -4.07 -23.21 -12.36
C GLU A 127 -3.94 -21.77 -11.80
N GLY A 128 -5.00 -21.15 -11.26
CA GLY A 128 -5.00 -19.77 -10.76
C GLY A 128 -5.06 -19.63 -9.24
N THR A 129 -4.36 -18.63 -8.69
CA THR A 129 -4.56 -18.18 -7.31
C THR A 129 -5.64 -17.10 -7.29
N ALA A 130 -6.51 -17.08 -6.29
CA ALA A 130 -7.45 -15.97 -6.13
C ALA A 130 -6.81 -14.84 -5.30
N ALA A 131 -5.58 -14.46 -5.65
CA ALA A 131 -4.73 -13.53 -4.89
C ALA A 131 -4.69 -12.15 -5.55
N TYR A 132 -4.90 -11.11 -4.76
CA TYR A 132 -5.04 -9.73 -5.24
C TYR A 132 -3.99 -8.90 -4.53
N ASN A 133 -2.83 -8.71 -5.18
CA ASN A 133 -1.76 -7.89 -4.64
C ASN A 133 -2.10 -6.42 -4.84
N THR A 134 -1.80 -5.58 -3.86
CA THR A 134 -2.02 -4.14 -3.94
C THR A 134 -0.86 -3.41 -3.28
N VAL A 135 -0.35 -2.40 -3.95
CA VAL A 135 0.63 -1.44 -3.42
C VAL A 135 0.00 -0.07 -3.45
N GLY A 136 -0.06 0.58 -2.30
CA GLY A 136 -0.66 1.91 -2.13
C GLY A 136 0.34 2.92 -1.56
N PHE A 137 0.17 4.17 -1.95
CA PHE A 137 0.96 5.30 -1.51
C PHE A 137 0.01 6.48 -1.23
N SER A 138 0.12 7.08 -0.04
CA SER A 138 -0.56 8.33 0.32
C SER A 138 0.47 9.40 0.63
N TYR A 139 0.26 10.62 0.17
CA TYR A 139 1.11 11.78 0.44
C TYR A 139 0.26 12.99 0.84
N GLY A 140 0.54 13.55 2.02
CA GLY A 140 -0.04 14.82 2.45
C GLY A 140 0.64 15.99 1.74
N ILE A 141 -0.07 16.65 0.82
CA ILE A 141 0.41 17.84 0.11
C ILE A 141 0.38 19.05 1.04
N SER A 142 -0.69 19.17 1.83
CA SER A 142 -0.86 20.13 2.94
C SER A 142 -1.65 19.45 4.05
N ASP A 143 -1.94 20.17 5.14
CA ASP A 143 -2.78 19.63 6.21
C ASP A 143 -4.24 19.39 5.78
N GLU A 144 -4.64 19.87 4.59
CA GLU A 144 -5.98 19.73 4.01
C GLU A 144 -6.02 18.94 2.70
N TRP A 145 -4.87 18.64 2.07
CA TRP A 145 -4.82 17.98 0.77
C TRP A 145 -3.98 16.70 0.84
N GLU A 146 -4.55 15.60 0.39
CA GLU A 146 -3.86 14.31 0.29
C GLU A 146 -4.00 13.74 -1.12
N LEU A 147 -2.88 13.24 -1.66
CA LEU A 147 -2.82 12.47 -2.89
C LEU A 147 -2.69 10.99 -2.55
N ILE A 148 -3.46 10.14 -3.23
CA ILE A 148 -3.45 8.70 -3.05
C ILE A 148 -3.20 8.05 -4.41
N PHE A 149 -2.24 7.14 -4.45
CA PHE A 149 -1.92 6.29 -5.59
C PHE A 149 -2.05 4.83 -5.15
N VAL A 150 -2.73 4.00 -5.94
CA VAL A 150 -2.82 2.56 -5.68
C VAL A 150 -2.61 1.82 -6.98
N TYR A 151 -1.70 0.85 -6.96
CA TYR A 151 -1.58 -0.17 -8.00
C TYR A 151 -2.12 -1.47 -7.43
N GLN A 152 -2.99 -2.13 -8.17
CA GLN A 152 -3.57 -3.42 -7.82
C GLN A 152 -3.43 -4.38 -8.97
N GLN A 153 -2.91 -5.56 -8.66
CA GLN A 153 -2.88 -6.69 -9.56
C GLN A 153 -3.99 -7.66 -9.14
N VAL A 154 -4.79 -8.10 -10.10
CA VAL A 154 -5.87 -9.06 -9.91
C VAL A 154 -5.53 -10.33 -10.65
N ASP A 155 -5.23 -11.38 -9.89
CA ASP A 155 -5.03 -12.71 -10.47
C ASP A 155 -6.36 -13.21 -11.08
N SER A 156 -6.22 -13.92 -12.20
CA SER A 156 -7.24 -14.50 -13.08
C SER A 156 -8.25 -15.42 -12.39
N GLY A 157 -8.04 -15.78 -11.12
CA GLY A 157 -8.80 -16.78 -10.37
C GLY A 157 -10.27 -16.49 -10.09
N SER A 158 -11.02 -15.73 -10.89
CA SER A 158 -12.43 -15.36 -10.62
C SER A 158 -13.17 -14.88 -11.88
N PRO A 159 -14.51 -14.92 -11.95
CA PRO A 159 -15.44 -15.97 -11.53
C PRO A 159 -15.54 -17.12 -12.55
N THR A 160 -15.22 -18.37 -12.19
CA THR A 160 -15.30 -19.50 -13.14
C THR A 160 -16.68 -19.74 -13.77
N ILE A 161 -17.78 -19.27 -13.14
CA ILE A 161 -19.15 -19.43 -13.64
C ILE A 161 -19.96 -18.17 -13.39
N SER A 162 -20.70 -17.74 -14.41
CA SER A 162 -21.68 -16.66 -14.41
C SER A 162 -22.89 -17.06 -15.27
N GLY A 163 -24.00 -17.43 -14.63
CA GLY A 163 -25.14 -18.04 -15.32
C GLY A 163 -24.73 -19.34 -16.03
N ASP A 164 -25.09 -19.47 -17.30
CA ASP A 164 -24.73 -20.61 -18.16
C ASP A 164 -23.33 -20.48 -18.80
N PHE A 165 -22.54 -19.49 -18.40
CA PHE A 165 -21.23 -19.22 -18.97
C PHE A 165 -20.12 -19.56 -17.97
N ALA A 166 -19.03 -20.12 -18.46
CA ALA A 166 -17.76 -20.07 -17.77
C ALA A 166 -17.07 -18.74 -18.12
N VAL A 167 -16.51 -18.05 -17.12
CA VAL A 167 -15.88 -16.75 -17.32
C VAL A 167 -14.44 -16.81 -16.83
N ASP A 168 -13.52 -16.41 -17.69
CA ASP A 168 -12.11 -16.28 -17.34
C ASP A 168 -11.73 -14.80 -17.38
N ARG A 169 -10.96 -14.36 -16.38
CA ARG A 169 -10.34 -13.04 -16.34
C ARG A 169 -8.95 -13.13 -16.97
N SER A 170 -8.80 -12.47 -18.12
CA SER A 170 -7.63 -12.46 -19.01
C SER A 170 -7.20 -13.83 -19.56
N PRO A 171 -7.19 -13.97 -20.88
CA PRO A 171 -6.45 -15.03 -21.56
C PRO A 171 -5.22 -14.54 -22.36
N GLY A 172 -4.85 -13.27 -22.24
CA GLY A 172 -3.62 -12.69 -22.81
C GLY A 172 -2.44 -12.82 -21.84
N GLU A 173 -1.20 -12.72 -22.34
CA GLU A 173 0.04 -12.86 -21.54
C GLU A 173 0.24 -11.76 -20.46
N SER A 174 -0.77 -10.96 -20.16
CA SER A 174 -0.70 -9.82 -19.25
C SER A 174 -1.64 -10.04 -18.06
N GLU A 175 -1.08 -9.96 -16.86
CA GLU A 175 -1.80 -9.90 -15.60
C GLU A 175 -2.76 -8.69 -15.60
N ILE A 176 -3.93 -8.82 -14.97
CA ILE A 176 -4.90 -7.72 -14.90
C ILE A 176 -4.40 -6.71 -13.87
N ASP A 177 -4.02 -5.54 -14.39
CA ASP A 177 -3.46 -4.46 -13.60
C ASP A 177 -4.42 -3.26 -13.58
N ASP A 178 -4.61 -2.69 -12.40
CA ASP A 178 -5.42 -1.49 -12.18
C ASP A 178 -4.62 -0.45 -11.38
N ILE A 179 -4.64 0.77 -11.86
CA ILE A 179 -4.06 1.94 -11.21
C ILE A 179 -5.20 2.84 -10.79
N THR A 180 -5.21 3.24 -9.53
CA THR A 180 -6.12 4.23 -8.98
C THR A 180 -5.36 5.47 -8.53
N LEU A 181 -5.85 6.62 -8.95
CA LEU A 181 -5.43 7.94 -8.48
C LEU A 181 -6.58 8.59 -7.74
N ALA A 182 -6.33 9.12 -6.55
CA ALA A 182 -7.34 9.87 -5.83
C ALA A 182 -6.75 11.12 -5.17
N VAL A 183 -7.58 12.15 -5.08
CA VAL A 183 -7.29 13.39 -4.37
C VAL A 183 -8.36 13.57 -3.30
N LYS A 184 -7.91 13.84 -2.09
CA LYS A 184 -8.74 14.07 -0.92
C LYS A 184 -8.51 15.49 -0.42
N HIS A 185 -9.60 16.14 -0.02
CA HIS A 185 -9.60 17.49 0.51
C HIS A 185 -10.39 17.57 1.81
N LYS A 186 -9.78 18.12 2.86
CA LYS A 186 -10.47 18.47 4.10
C LYS A 186 -11.17 19.80 3.92
N ILE A 187 -12.50 19.76 3.78
CA ILE A 187 -13.33 20.94 3.48
C ILE A 187 -13.54 21.77 4.74
N TRP A 188 -13.81 21.09 5.86
CA TRP A 188 -14.11 21.74 7.13
C TRP A 188 -13.74 20.82 8.30
N GLN A 189 -13.30 21.43 9.39
CA GLN A 189 -13.07 20.76 10.66
C GLN A 189 -13.53 21.70 11.77
N ASP A 190 -14.20 21.17 12.78
CA ASP A 190 -14.55 21.96 13.96
C ASP A 190 -13.29 22.27 14.81
N PRO A 191 -13.32 23.32 15.66
CA PRO A 191 -12.13 23.71 16.43
C PRO A 191 -11.61 22.65 17.41
N GLU A 192 -12.46 21.71 17.82
CA GLU A 192 -12.09 20.60 18.71
C GLU A 192 -11.68 19.33 17.96
N ALA A 193 -11.70 19.36 16.62
CA ALA A 193 -11.46 18.20 15.74
C ALA A 193 -12.37 16.98 16.05
N LYS A 194 -13.57 17.22 16.58
CA LYS A 194 -14.61 16.20 16.78
C LYS A 194 -15.38 15.89 15.51
N TYR A 195 -15.47 16.83 14.58
CA TYR A 195 -16.22 16.69 13.34
C TYR A 195 -15.39 17.19 12.17
N THR A 196 -15.29 16.35 11.14
CA THR A 196 -14.52 16.66 9.93
C THR A 196 -15.38 16.36 8.72
N LEU A 197 -15.48 17.31 7.80
CA LEU A 197 -16.08 17.15 6.48
C LEU A 197 -14.98 17.17 5.44
N GLY A 198 -14.95 16.15 4.59
CA GLY A 198 -14.01 16.03 3.49
C GLY A 198 -14.71 15.82 2.15
N GLY A 199 -13.93 15.88 1.09
CA GLY A 199 -14.30 15.45 -0.26
C GLY A 199 -13.18 14.60 -0.85
N MET A 200 -13.54 13.62 -1.67
CA MET A 200 -12.57 12.80 -2.40
C MET A 200 -13.06 12.52 -3.80
N VAL A 201 -12.14 12.62 -4.76
CA VAL A 201 -12.33 12.24 -6.16
C VAL A 201 -11.31 11.17 -6.48
N ALA A 202 -11.74 10.07 -7.07
CA ALA A 202 -10.85 9.00 -7.49
C ALA A 202 -11.13 8.57 -8.93
N LEU A 203 -10.08 8.15 -9.64
CA LEU A 203 -10.10 7.63 -11.00
C LEU A 203 -9.34 6.30 -11.01
N SER A 204 -9.93 5.26 -11.58
CA SER A 204 -9.27 3.97 -11.80
C SER A 204 -9.13 3.67 -13.29
N PHE A 205 -7.98 3.15 -13.66
CA PHE A 205 -7.53 2.86 -15.02
C PHE A 205 -6.95 1.45 -15.02
N GLY A 206 -7.24 0.63 -16.02
CA GLY A 206 -6.65 -0.71 -16.07
C GLY A 206 -7.13 -1.52 -17.27
N ASP A 207 -6.40 -2.57 -17.60
CA ASP A 207 -6.74 -3.50 -18.67
C ASP A 207 -7.55 -4.66 -18.09
N ARG A 208 -8.86 -4.67 -18.34
CA ARG A 208 -9.81 -5.61 -17.73
C ARG A 208 -10.33 -6.56 -18.79
N GLY A 209 -9.63 -7.69 -18.95
CA GLY A 209 -9.96 -8.72 -19.94
C GLY A 209 -10.95 -9.77 -19.41
N PHE A 210 -11.96 -10.10 -20.21
CA PHE A 210 -12.94 -11.15 -19.94
C PHE A 210 -13.09 -12.08 -21.13
N ARG A 211 -13.16 -13.39 -20.88
CA ARG A 211 -13.51 -14.39 -21.87
C ARG A 211 -14.71 -15.19 -21.39
N PHE A 212 -15.76 -15.21 -22.19
CA PHE A 212 -16.96 -15.99 -21.94
C PHE A 212 -16.93 -17.29 -22.75
N ARG A 213 -17.19 -18.41 -22.09
CA ARG A 213 -17.32 -19.72 -22.71
C ARG A 213 -18.69 -20.33 -22.42
N ARG A 214 -19.30 -20.94 -23.43
CA ARG A 214 -20.52 -21.75 -23.29
C ARG A 214 -20.28 -23.12 -23.93
N ASN A 215 -20.52 -24.20 -23.18
CA ASN A 215 -20.24 -25.56 -23.63
C ASN A 215 -18.80 -25.75 -24.16
N GLY A 216 -17.82 -25.13 -23.49
CA GLY A 216 -16.40 -25.21 -23.84
C GLY A 216 -15.97 -24.37 -25.06
N ARG A 217 -16.88 -23.62 -25.69
CA ARG A 217 -16.55 -22.73 -26.82
C ARG A 217 -16.53 -21.28 -26.37
N VAL A 218 -15.52 -20.54 -26.81
CA VAL A 218 -15.49 -19.08 -26.64
C VAL A 218 -16.63 -18.48 -27.45
N VAL A 219 -17.48 -17.72 -26.78
CA VAL A 219 -18.63 -17.03 -27.38
C VAL A 219 -18.44 -15.53 -27.42
N ASP A 220 -17.63 -15.00 -26.49
CA ASP A 220 -17.25 -13.60 -26.46
C ASP A 220 -15.90 -13.43 -25.74
N GLU A 221 -15.14 -12.42 -26.13
CA GLU A 221 -13.86 -12.03 -25.53
C GLU A 221 -13.71 -10.52 -25.67
N THR A 222 -13.63 -9.84 -24.54
CA THR A 222 -13.58 -8.38 -24.49
C THR A 222 -12.48 -7.92 -23.54
N THR A 223 -11.86 -6.80 -23.87
CA THR A 223 -10.92 -6.10 -23.00
C THR A 223 -11.43 -4.69 -22.81
N ASN A 224 -11.73 -4.34 -21.58
CA ASN A 224 -12.21 -3.02 -21.20
C ASN A 224 -11.04 -2.19 -20.64
N GLN A 225 -10.85 -0.97 -21.13
CA GLN A 225 -9.82 -0.02 -20.71
C GLN A 225 -10.42 1.26 -20.09
N ASP A 226 -11.64 1.16 -19.58
CA ASP A 226 -12.43 2.30 -19.17
C ASP A 226 -11.86 2.96 -17.93
N ILE A 227 -12.04 4.29 -17.90
CA ILE A 227 -11.74 5.13 -16.76
C ILE A 227 -12.98 5.14 -15.88
N ILE A 228 -12.82 4.71 -14.63
CA ILE A 228 -13.93 4.64 -13.67
C ILE A 228 -13.75 5.77 -12.66
N PRO A 229 -14.54 6.86 -12.74
CA PRO A 229 -14.51 7.91 -11.74
C PRO A 229 -15.41 7.57 -10.54
N SER A 230 -15.04 8.08 -9.38
CA SER A 230 -15.87 8.06 -8.17
C SER A 230 -15.72 9.34 -7.35
N LEU A 231 -16.78 9.69 -6.63
CA LEU A 231 -16.90 10.88 -5.80
C LEU A 231 -17.40 10.48 -4.42
N HIS A 232 -16.79 11.05 -3.39
CA HIS A 232 -17.11 10.80 -1.99
C HIS A 232 -17.20 12.12 -1.24
N LEU A 233 -18.12 12.21 -0.29
CA LEU A 233 -18.27 13.37 0.61
C LEU A 233 -18.27 12.92 2.08
N PRO A 234 -17.12 12.45 2.61
CA PRO A 234 -17.07 11.86 3.95
C PRO A 234 -17.30 12.90 5.04
N PHE A 235 -18.14 12.53 6.00
CA PHE A 235 -18.33 13.23 7.27
C PHE A 235 -17.92 12.31 8.42
N SER A 236 -16.82 12.63 9.08
CA SER A 236 -16.26 11.89 10.20
C SER A 236 -16.60 12.56 11.53
N ALA A 237 -16.96 11.75 12.53
CA ALA A 237 -17.23 12.18 13.88
C ALA A 237 -16.39 11.35 14.88
N GLN A 238 -15.59 12.04 15.69
CA GLN A 238 -14.87 11.47 16.83
C GLN A 238 -15.80 11.48 18.04
N ILE A 239 -16.38 10.33 18.38
CA ILE A 239 -17.38 10.21 19.45
C ILE A 239 -16.72 10.29 20.83
N ASN A 240 -15.54 9.69 20.97
CA ASN A 240 -14.66 9.76 22.13
C ASN A 240 -13.21 9.50 21.67
N GLU A 241 -12.23 9.39 22.57
CA GLU A 241 -10.82 9.20 22.18
C GLU A 241 -10.53 7.90 21.41
N ASP A 242 -11.41 6.91 21.50
CA ASP A 242 -11.18 5.57 20.96
C ASP A 242 -12.14 5.19 19.82
N PHE A 243 -13.26 5.92 19.64
CA PHE A 243 -14.30 5.58 18.67
C PHE A 243 -14.54 6.69 17.66
N GLN A 244 -14.35 6.36 16.38
CA GLN A 244 -14.65 7.23 15.25
C GLN A 244 -15.70 6.58 14.35
N LEU A 245 -16.63 7.39 13.87
CA LEU A 245 -17.64 7.00 12.89
C LEU A 245 -17.53 7.91 11.67
N THR A 246 -17.72 7.37 10.48
CA THR A 246 -17.77 8.14 9.24
C THR A 246 -18.93 7.69 8.37
N VAL A 247 -19.60 8.65 7.74
CA VAL A 247 -20.64 8.42 6.74
C VAL A 247 -20.34 9.29 5.53
N SER A 248 -20.47 8.74 4.33
CA SER A 248 -20.10 9.41 3.08
C SER A 248 -21.11 9.09 1.98
N PRO A 249 -21.89 10.05 1.47
CA PRO A 249 -22.54 9.91 0.18
C PRO A 249 -21.47 9.58 -0.87
N THR A 250 -21.71 8.54 -1.65
CA THR A 250 -20.72 8.00 -2.58
C THR A 250 -21.37 7.67 -3.91
N VAL A 251 -20.70 8.02 -5.01
CA VAL A 251 -21.09 7.62 -6.36
C VAL A 251 -19.89 7.11 -7.14
N ALA A 252 -20.08 6.02 -7.88
CA ALA A 252 -19.17 5.52 -8.91
C ALA A 252 -19.87 5.54 -10.26
N PHE A 253 -19.13 5.82 -11.32
CA PHE A 253 -19.65 5.77 -12.69
C PHE A 253 -18.95 4.60 -13.39
N PHE A 254 -19.56 3.41 -13.30
CA PHE A 254 -19.07 2.23 -13.99
C PHE A 254 -19.42 2.31 -15.47
N ALA A 255 -18.67 1.55 -16.28
CA ALA A 255 -19.03 1.31 -17.66
C ALA A 255 -20.36 0.56 -17.73
N ASP A 256 -21.07 0.70 -18.84
CA ASP A 256 -22.36 0.00 -19.01
C ASP A 256 -22.16 -1.52 -18.98
N ASP A 257 -21.08 -2.02 -19.58
CA ASP A 257 -20.80 -3.45 -19.73
C ASP A 257 -20.02 -4.08 -18.55
N SER A 258 -19.47 -3.27 -17.65
CA SER A 258 -18.65 -3.77 -16.54
C SER A 258 -18.56 -2.83 -15.34
N ALA A 259 -18.60 -3.43 -14.15
CA ALA A 259 -18.16 -2.82 -12.90
C ALA A 259 -16.80 -3.39 -12.51
N VAL A 260 -15.74 -2.74 -12.98
CA VAL A 260 -14.34 -3.13 -12.72
C VAL A 260 -14.08 -4.55 -13.23
N PHE A 261 -13.88 -5.54 -12.36
CA PHE A 261 -13.61 -6.94 -12.75
C PHE A 261 -14.89 -7.80 -12.81
N LEU A 262 -16.04 -7.15 -12.93
CA LEU A 262 -17.33 -7.80 -13.11
C LEU A 262 -17.90 -7.35 -14.45
N SER A 263 -18.14 -8.28 -15.35
CA SER A 263 -18.69 -7.98 -16.68
C SER A 263 -20.07 -8.61 -16.84
N ARG A 264 -20.96 -7.94 -17.57
CA ARG A 264 -22.27 -8.47 -17.92
C ARG A 264 -22.11 -9.62 -18.93
N LEU A 265 -23.11 -10.50 -19.00
CA LEU A 265 -23.08 -11.58 -19.99
C LEU A 265 -23.26 -11.05 -21.42
N PRO A 266 -22.70 -11.75 -22.43
CA PRO A 266 -22.92 -11.41 -23.84
C PRO A 266 -24.40 -11.44 -24.19
N GLY A 267 -24.92 -10.32 -24.72
CA GLY A 267 -26.31 -10.17 -25.15
C GLY A 267 -27.29 -9.75 -24.05
N GLU A 268 -26.84 -9.51 -22.82
CA GLU A 268 -27.67 -8.88 -21.78
C GLU A 268 -27.75 -7.37 -21.97
N GLU A 269 -28.94 -6.80 -21.79
CA GLU A 269 -29.21 -5.35 -21.92
C GLU A 269 -29.14 -4.60 -20.59
N GLU A 270 -29.04 -5.31 -19.46
CA GLU A 270 -28.88 -4.69 -18.14
C GLU A 270 -27.44 -4.18 -17.99
N ASP A 271 -27.31 -2.92 -17.56
CA ASP A 271 -26.03 -2.22 -17.46
C ASP A 271 -25.66 -1.94 -15.98
N PHE A 272 -24.37 -1.68 -15.72
CA PHE A 272 -23.90 -1.26 -14.39
C PHE A 272 -24.11 0.24 -14.16
N GLY A 273 -23.53 1.06 -15.05
CA GLY A 273 -23.70 2.52 -15.08
C GLY A 273 -23.34 3.22 -13.75
N ALA A 274 -24.08 4.29 -13.45
CA ALA A 274 -23.87 5.05 -12.23
C ALA A 274 -24.46 4.33 -11.00
N THR A 275 -23.60 4.04 -10.03
CA THR A 275 -23.99 3.46 -8.73
C THR A 275 -23.86 4.51 -7.63
N PHE A 276 -24.96 4.81 -6.96
CA PHE A 276 -25.02 5.76 -5.84
C PHE A 276 -25.40 5.04 -4.55
N GLY A 277 -24.77 5.42 -3.45
CA GLY A 277 -25.07 4.86 -2.14
C GLY A 277 -24.41 5.62 -1.00
N PHE A 278 -24.34 4.97 0.15
CA PHE A 278 -23.64 5.48 1.32
C PHE A 278 -22.50 4.56 1.69
N THR A 279 -21.31 5.14 1.84
CA THR A 279 -20.19 4.46 2.49
C THR A 279 -20.20 4.83 3.97
N THR A 280 -20.18 3.83 4.83
CA THR A 280 -20.06 3.99 6.27
C THR A 280 -18.76 3.34 6.73
N ALA A 281 -18.11 3.93 7.72
CA ALA A 281 -16.91 3.37 8.31
C ALA A 281 -16.87 3.64 9.81
N LEU A 282 -16.30 2.74 10.57
CA LEU A 282 -16.07 2.89 11.99
C LEU A 282 -14.69 2.37 12.36
N SER A 283 -14.11 2.97 13.38
CA SER A 283 -12.87 2.50 14.01
C SER A 283 -13.02 2.54 15.52
N TYR A 284 -12.45 1.53 16.18
CA TYR A 284 -12.44 1.43 17.64
C TYR A 284 -11.07 1.00 18.15
N ARG A 285 -10.43 1.85 18.96
CA ARG A 285 -9.14 1.58 19.57
C ARG A 285 -9.34 0.79 20.86
N LEU A 286 -8.95 -0.48 20.86
CA LEU A 286 -9.00 -1.36 22.03
C LEU A 286 -7.82 -1.12 22.97
N SER A 287 -6.67 -0.76 22.42
CA SER A 287 -5.44 -0.40 23.14
C SER A 287 -4.59 0.50 22.25
N GLU A 288 -3.48 1.04 22.78
CA GLU A 288 -2.52 1.82 21.99
C GLU A 288 -2.00 1.07 20.75
N ARG A 289 -2.08 -0.26 20.74
CA ARG A 289 -1.58 -1.11 19.65
C ARG A 289 -2.67 -1.78 18.83
N LEU A 290 -3.89 -1.89 19.34
CA LEU A 290 -4.92 -2.72 18.73
C LEU A 290 -6.15 -1.89 18.34
N ASN A 291 -6.47 -1.88 17.06
CA ASN A 291 -7.65 -1.20 16.53
C ASN A 291 -8.56 -2.20 15.82
N LEU A 292 -9.86 -2.08 16.04
CA LEU A 292 -10.89 -2.69 15.22
C LEU A 292 -11.36 -1.68 14.19
N TRP A 293 -11.70 -2.14 13.00
CA TRP A 293 -12.27 -1.28 11.98
C TRP A 293 -13.21 -2.05 11.06
N ALA A 294 -14.16 -1.31 10.49
CA ALA A 294 -15.03 -1.82 9.44
C ALA A 294 -15.49 -0.67 8.55
N ASP A 295 -15.71 -0.97 7.27
CA ASP A 295 -16.41 -0.11 6.33
C ASP A 295 -17.36 -0.93 5.46
N ALA A 296 -18.41 -0.26 5.00
CA ALA A 296 -19.38 -0.82 4.08
C ALA A 296 -19.93 0.25 3.15
N PHE A 297 -19.94 -0.04 1.85
CA PHE A 297 -20.70 0.69 0.85
C PHE A 297 -22.04 0.00 0.62
N ILE A 298 -23.11 0.74 0.88
CA ILE A 298 -24.50 0.31 0.74
C ILE A 298 -25.08 1.03 -0.49
N PRO A 299 -25.13 0.37 -1.66
CA PRO A 299 -25.74 0.93 -2.85
C PRO A 299 -27.25 1.16 -2.64
N LEU A 300 -27.74 2.31 -3.09
CA LEU A 300 -29.16 2.65 -3.15
C LEU A 300 -29.71 2.57 -4.57
N PHE A 301 -28.86 2.85 -5.57
CA PHE A 301 -29.17 2.76 -7.00
C PHE A 301 -27.94 2.26 -7.76
N GLY A 302 -28.17 1.64 -8.92
CA GLY A 302 -27.13 1.08 -9.78
C GLY A 302 -26.65 -0.30 -9.33
N ASN A 303 -25.88 -0.96 -10.19
CA ASN A 303 -25.35 -2.29 -9.95
C ASN A 303 -23.84 -2.22 -9.68
N ASN A 304 -23.38 -2.95 -8.66
CA ASN A 304 -21.97 -3.03 -8.27
C ASN A 304 -21.47 -4.46 -8.10
N SER A 305 -22.29 -5.44 -8.50
CA SER A 305 -22.04 -6.86 -8.39
C SER A 305 -22.60 -7.61 -9.61
N VAL A 306 -22.34 -8.91 -9.68
CA VAL A 306 -22.98 -9.83 -10.65
C VAL A 306 -23.53 -11.03 -9.89
N SER A 307 -24.78 -11.38 -10.18
CA SER A 307 -25.38 -12.62 -9.70
C SER A 307 -24.75 -13.80 -10.42
N ARG A 308 -24.02 -14.67 -9.72
CA ARG A 308 -23.44 -15.88 -10.35
C ARG A 308 -24.48 -16.86 -10.88
N ALA A 309 -25.69 -16.86 -10.31
CA ALA A 309 -26.76 -17.77 -10.72
C ALA A 309 -27.39 -17.38 -12.06
N SER A 310 -27.54 -16.07 -12.32
CA SER A 310 -28.14 -15.57 -13.56
C SER A 310 -27.12 -14.97 -14.53
N GLY A 311 -25.95 -14.60 -14.03
CA GLY A 311 -24.91 -13.80 -14.69
C GLY A 311 -25.28 -12.34 -14.96
N LYS A 312 -26.44 -11.89 -14.48
CA LYS A 312 -26.91 -10.51 -14.65
C LYS A 312 -26.24 -9.57 -13.65
N PRO A 313 -26.04 -8.29 -14.00
CA PRO A 313 -25.70 -7.23 -13.04
C PRO A 313 -26.63 -7.29 -11.83
N ASP A 314 -26.07 -7.06 -10.65
CA ASP A 314 -26.77 -7.17 -9.38
C ASP A 314 -26.20 -6.14 -8.40
N THR A 315 -26.87 -6.00 -7.27
CA THR A 315 -26.51 -5.11 -6.19
C THR A 315 -26.05 -5.92 -4.97
N ALA A 316 -24.93 -5.53 -4.38
CA ALA A 316 -24.41 -6.13 -3.16
C ALA A 316 -23.81 -5.07 -2.24
N ILE A 317 -23.91 -5.31 -0.92
CA ILE A 317 -23.16 -4.51 0.06
C ILE A 317 -21.69 -4.89 -0.07
N ALA A 318 -20.85 -3.91 -0.40
CA ALA A 318 -19.40 -4.06 -0.43
C ALA A 318 -18.85 -3.73 0.96
N TYR A 319 -18.11 -4.63 1.59
CA TYR A 319 -17.65 -4.45 2.97
C TYR A 319 -16.21 -4.89 3.18
N ASN A 320 -15.57 -4.25 4.15
CA ASN A 320 -14.29 -4.66 4.73
C ASN A 320 -14.41 -4.60 6.26
N ALA A 321 -13.86 -5.58 6.97
CA ALA A 321 -13.81 -5.56 8.42
C ALA A 321 -12.57 -6.27 8.92
N GLY A 322 -11.87 -5.66 9.87
CA GLY A 322 -10.58 -6.18 10.30
C GLY A 322 -10.07 -5.64 11.62
N ILE A 323 -8.85 -6.08 11.90
CA ILE A 323 -8.09 -5.72 13.09
C ILE A 323 -6.75 -5.19 12.61
N ARG A 324 -6.32 -4.04 13.13
CA ARG A 324 -4.96 -3.50 12.98
C ARG A 324 -4.19 -3.71 14.26
N TYR A 325 -3.03 -4.37 14.16
CA TYR A 325 -2.02 -4.40 15.20
C TYR A 325 -0.86 -3.48 14.83
N LEU A 326 -0.58 -2.49 15.68
CA LEU A 326 0.55 -1.60 15.55
C LEU A 326 1.77 -2.23 16.22
N VAL A 327 2.78 -2.54 15.41
CA VAL A 327 4.09 -3.01 15.89
C VAL A 327 4.77 -1.86 16.62
N ASN A 328 4.75 -0.68 16.01
CA ASN A 328 5.18 0.61 16.55
C ASN A 328 4.28 1.73 15.96
N PRO A 329 4.41 3.00 16.39
CA PRO A 329 3.61 4.11 15.86
C PRO A 329 3.72 4.33 14.34
N ARG A 330 4.70 3.73 13.65
CA ARG A 330 4.97 3.89 12.22
C ARG A 330 4.80 2.60 11.41
N LEU A 331 4.39 1.51 12.04
CA LEU A 331 4.23 0.20 11.41
C LEU A 331 2.99 -0.51 11.95
N GLY A 332 2.05 -0.78 11.06
CA GLY A 332 0.83 -1.52 11.33
C GLY A 332 0.68 -2.75 10.44
N ILE A 333 0.05 -3.78 10.99
CA ILE A 333 -0.35 -4.99 10.27
C ILE A 333 -1.85 -5.16 10.44
N ASP A 334 -2.57 -5.32 9.33
CA ASP A 334 -3.99 -5.64 9.32
C ASP A 334 -4.23 -7.07 8.92
N VAL A 335 -5.24 -7.67 9.54
CA VAL A 335 -5.93 -8.86 9.03
C VAL A 335 -7.40 -8.51 8.91
N PHE A 336 -7.98 -8.78 7.74
CA PHE A 336 -9.35 -8.36 7.44
C PHE A 336 -10.10 -9.38 6.58
N ALA A 337 -11.42 -9.36 6.70
CA ALA A 337 -12.33 -10.05 5.81
C ALA A 337 -13.01 -9.02 4.91
N THR A 338 -13.25 -9.37 3.64
CA THR A 338 -13.83 -8.46 2.67
C THR A 338 -14.55 -9.23 1.57
N ASN A 339 -15.53 -8.60 0.91
CA ASN A 339 -16.03 -9.08 -0.38
C ASN A 339 -15.74 -8.09 -1.52
N THR A 340 -14.98 -7.03 -1.25
CA THR A 340 -14.66 -5.98 -2.22
C THR A 340 -13.55 -6.42 -3.16
N LEU A 341 -13.59 -5.92 -4.40
CA LEU A 341 -12.53 -6.21 -5.37
C LEU A 341 -11.30 -5.32 -5.20
N GLY A 342 -11.34 -4.29 -4.34
CA GLY A 342 -10.20 -3.43 -4.03
C GLY A 342 -10.34 -2.69 -2.71
N ASN A 343 -9.25 -2.07 -2.25
CA ASN A 343 -9.22 -1.28 -1.00
C ASN A 343 -9.44 0.22 -1.21
N THR A 344 -9.47 0.69 -2.46
CA THR A 344 -9.64 2.12 -2.79
C THR A 344 -10.73 2.27 -3.85
N PRO A 345 -11.57 3.30 -3.76
CA PRO A 345 -12.56 3.62 -4.78
C PRO A 345 -11.90 3.90 -6.13
N PRO A 346 -12.58 3.56 -7.22
CA PRO A 346 -13.91 2.96 -7.28
C PRO A 346 -13.95 1.45 -6.99
N LEU A 347 -12.80 0.76 -6.94
CA LEU A 347 -12.75 -0.70 -6.79
C LEU A 347 -13.37 -1.19 -5.48
N ALA A 348 -13.18 -0.44 -4.39
CA ALA A 348 -13.80 -0.73 -3.09
C ALA A 348 -15.33 -0.65 -3.08
N LEU A 349 -15.95 -0.12 -4.15
CA LEU A 349 -17.40 0.02 -4.28
C LEU A 349 -18.03 -1.17 -5.02
N THR A 350 -17.21 -2.07 -5.57
CA THR A 350 -17.65 -3.31 -6.21
C THR A 350 -17.48 -4.50 -5.27
N ALA A 351 -18.39 -5.47 -5.37
CA ALA A 351 -18.38 -6.64 -4.49
C ALA A 351 -18.68 -7.95 -5.21
N ASP A 352 -18.02 -9.02 -4.79
CA ASP A 352 -18.49 -10.37 -5.08
C ASP A 352 -19.54 -10.78 -4.05
N LYS A 353 -20.80 -10.86 -4.49
CA LYS A 353 -21.93 -11.21 -3.61
C LYS A 353 -21.81 -12.59 -2.98
N ASN A 354 -21.08 -13.51 -3.63
CA ASN A 354 -21.05 -14.92 -3.23
C ASN A 354 -19.77 -15.30 -2.51
N PHE A 355 -18.72 -14.50 -2.63
CA PHE A 355 -17.41 -14.81 -2.06
C PHE A 355 -16.93 -13.76 -1.08
N THR A 356 -16.27 -14.27 -0.05
CA THR A 356 -15.50 -13.48 0.90
C THR A 356 -14.03 -13.81 0.69
N ALA A 357 -13.19 -12.82 0.85
CA ALA A 357 -11.76 -12.93 0.91
C ALA A 357 -11.25 -12.68 2.33
N LEU A 358 -10.09 -13.26 2.63
CA LEU A 358 -9.26 -12.86 3.73
C LEU A 358 -8.10 -12.02 3.18
N GLY A 359 -7.85 -10.87 3.77
CA GLY A 359 -6.74 -10.00 3.41
C GLY A 359 -5.77 -9.78 4.56
N ALA A 360 -4.53 -9.50 4.19
CA ALA A 360 -3.49 -8.98 5.06
C ALA A 360 -2.96 -7.67 4.48
N ASN A 361 -2.62 -6.70 5.33
CA ASN A 361 -2.07 -5.42 4.89
C ASN A 361 -0.94 -4.98 5.81
N VAL A 362 0.17 -4.52 5.24
CA VAL A 362 1.28 -3.90 5.97
C VAL A 362 1.25 -2.41 5.65
N VAL A 363 1.18 -1.58 6.69
CA VAL A 363 1.12 -0.12 6.59
C VAL A 363 2.34 0.47 7.26
N VAL A 364 3.08 1.29 6.53
CA VAL A 364 4.32 1.88 7.05
C VAL A 364 4.38 3.38 6.77
N MET A 365 4.95 4.11 7.73
CA MET A 365 5.37 5.51 7.58
C MET A 365 6.90 5.55 7.50
N PRO A 366 7.49 5.55 6.29
CA PRO A 366 8.94 5.43 6.14
C PRO A 366 9.68 6.62 6.74
N GLU A 367 10.82 6.37 7.37
CA GLU A 367 11.65 7.43 7.96
C GLU A 367 12.30 8.36 6.94
N ALA A 368 12.48 7.88 5.70
CA ALA A 368 13.05 8.65 4.59
C ALA A 368 12.33 9.99 4.36
N PHE A 369 11.10 10.14 4.85
CA PHE A 369 10.35 11.38 4.83
C PHE A 369 10.51 12.15 6.15
N PRO A 370 11.08 13.38 6.14
CA PRO A 370 11.38 14.13 7.36
C PRO A 370 10.19 14.31 8.31
N ARG A 371 8.97 14.43 7.76
CA ARG A 371 7.74 14.59 8.53
C ARG A 371 7.35 13.32 9.28
N ASN A 372 7.62 12.14 8.74
CA ASN A 372 7.36 10.88 9.42
C ASN A 372 8.30 10.65 10.61
N ARG A 373 9.47 11.31 10.66
CA ARG A 373 10.43 11.20 11.78
C ARG A 373 9.96 11.87 13.08
N ARG A 374 8.85 12.62 13.06
CA ARG A 374 8.26 13.22 14.26
C ARG A 374 7.58 12.18 15.15
N TYR A 375 7.20 11.05 14.57
CA TYR A 375 6.57 9.95 15.29
C TYR A 375 7.62 9.05 15.93
N SER A 376 7.36 8.66 17.18
CA SER A 376 8.25 7.78 17.95
C SER A 376 8.25 6.36 17.37
N ASP A 377 9.35 5.63 17.56
CA ASP A 377 9.41 4.17 17.37
C ASP A 377 8.85 3.38 18.55
N SER A 378 8.56 4.04 19.66
CA SER A 378 8.01 3.41 20.85
C SER A 378 6.72 4.10 21.27
N PHE A 379 5.78 3.30 21.76
CA PHE A 379 4.60 3.78 22.48
C PHE A 379 4.95 4.33 23.87
N ASP A 380 6.11 3.96 24.41
CA ASP A 380 6.63 4.51 25.66
C ASP A 380 7.21 5.91 25.42
N PRO A 381 6.59 6.98 25.97
CA PRO A 381 7.05 8.35 25.79
C PRO A 381 8.39 8.62 26.51
N ASP A 382 8.75 7.81 27.50
CA ASP A 382 9.96 7.97 28.30
C ASP A 382 11.12 7.09 27.79
N ALA A 383 10.85 6.21 26.82
CA ALA A 383 11.88 5.38 26.20
C ALA A 383 12.89 6.26 25.46
N VAL A 384 14.12 6.32 26.00
CA VAL A 384 15.26 6.92 25.34
C VAL A 384 15.46 6.18 24.01
N GLN A 385 15.20 6.86 22.89
CA GLN A 385 15.40 6.31 21.55
C GLN A 385 16.89 6.06 21.29
N THR A 386 17.41 4.91 21.73
CA THR A 386 18.71 4.42 21.28
C THR A 386 18.55 3.90 19.86
N ARG A 387 18.83 4.78 18.88
CA ARG A 387 18.79 4.55 17.41
C ARG A 387 19.69 3.40 16.88
N GLN A 388 20.22 2.52 17.72
CA GLN A 388 21.34 1.64 17.38
C GLN A 388 21.17 0.16 17.72
N VAL A 389 19.95 -0.34 17.93
CA VAL A 389 19.80 -1.78 18.14
C VAL A 389 19.53 -2.45 16.80
N SER A 390 20.59 -2.91 16.14
CA SER A 390 20.45 -4.02 15.20
C SER A 390 19.93 -5.21 16.02
N THR A 391 18.74 -5.70 15.69
CA THR A 391 18.16 -6.88 16.36
C THR A 391 18.58 -8.13 15.59
N ASN A 392 18.55 -9.31 16.20
CA ASN A 392 18.87 -10.58 15.51
C ASN A 392 17.61 -11.20 14.84
N ASP A 393 16.65 -10.38 14.37
CA ASP A 393 15.39 -10.84 13.76
C ASP A 393 15.09 -10.39 12.30
N GLY A 394 16.06 -9.89 11.53
CA GLY A 394 15.94 -9.50 10.13
C GLY A 394 16.26 -10.58 9.10
N LEU A 395 16.19 -10.19 7.83
CA LEU A 395 16.20 -11.07 6.66
C LEU A 395 17.63 -11.50 6.26
N ASP A 396 18.67 -11.22 7.05
CA ASP A 396 19.96 -11.83 6.76
C ASP A 396 19.84 -13.34 6.90
N PHE A 397 20.12 -14.07 5.82
CA PHE A 397 20.06 -15.51 5.79
C PHE A 397 21.00 -16.18 6.81
N PHE A 398 22.00 -15.44 7.35
CA PHE A 398 23.05 -16.04 8.17
C PHE A 398 23.18 -15.49 9.59
N ASP A 399 22.95 -14.20 9.84
CA ASP A 399 22.99 -13.64 11.20
C ASP A 399 21.61 -13.26 11.74
N GLY A 400 20.59 -13.35 10.88
CA GLY A 400 19.25 -12.94 11.19
C GLY A 400 19.17 -11.48 11.60
N THR A 401 20.13 -10.59 11.33
CA THR A 401 20.06 -9.24 11.89
C THR A 401 19.06 -8.35 11.16
N THR A 402 18.37 -7.41 11.83
CA THR A 402 17.65 -6.31 11.17
C THR A 402 18.58 -5.16 10.84
N LEU A 403 18.36 -4.55 9.68
CA LEU A 403 18.96 -3.27 9.34
C LEU A 403 18.31 -2.15 10.14
N PRO A 404 19.12 -1.26 10.76
CA PRO A 404 18.58 -0.02 11.28
C PRO A 404 17.86 0.75 10.17
N SER A 405 16.89 1.56 10.56
CA SER A 405 16.14 2.38 9.63
C SER A 405 17.06 3.31 8.80
N GLU A 406 16.69 3.52 7.54
CA GLU A 406 17.45 4.25 6.52
C GLU A 406 18.81 3.64 6.14
N LYS A 407 19.12 2.43 6.61
CA LYS A 407 20.32 1.72 6.20
C LYS A 407 20.06 0.82 5.01
N PHE A 408 20.95 0.90 4.06
CA PHE A 408 21.02 0.04 2.89
C PHE A 408 22.21 -0.89 3.04
N LEU A 409 22.00 -2.18 2.80
CA LEU A 409 23.05 -3.18 2.81
C LEU A 409 22.98 -4.02 1.53
N PHE A 410 24.08 -4.01 0.78
CA PHE A 410 24.28 -4.94 -0.32
C PHE A 410 25.28 -6.01 0.09
N THR A 411 24.83 -7.26 0.08
CA THR A 411 25.64 -8.41 0.48
C THR A 411 25.83 -9.31 -0.72
N ILE A 412 27.07 -9.60 -1.11
CA ILE A 412 27.40 -10.68 -2.04
C ILE A 412 28.17 -11.75 -1.26
N ARG A 413 27.73 -13.00 -1.31
CA ARG A 413 28.46 -14.12 -0.74
C ARG A 413 28.57 -15.25 -1.76
N GLY A 414 29.79 -15.76 -1.94
CA GLY A 414 30.06 -16.96 -2.74
C GLY A 414 30.23 -18.17 -1.82
N GLY A 415 29.63 -19.29 -2.19
CA GLY A 415 29.78 -20.58 -1.52
C GLY A 415 29.89 -21.73 -2.51
N ASN A 416 30.05 -22.96 -1.99
CA ASN A 416 30.13 -24.17 -2.84
C ASN A 416 28.83 -24.46 -3.62
N GLN A 417 27.74 -23.73 -3.33
CA GLN A 417 26.43 -23.87 -3.96
C GLN A 417 26.06 -22.70 -4.89
N GLY A 418 26.95 -21.72 -5.11
CA GLY A 418 26.68 -20.58 -6.00
C GLY A 418 27.05 -19.23 -5.40
N ILE A 419 26.56 -18.18 -6.04
CA ILE A 419 26.67 -16.79 -5.57
C ILE A 419 25.27 -16.35 -5.14
N MET A 420 25.12 -16.01 -3.87
CA MET A 420 23.93 -15.36 -3.37
C MET A 420 24.22 -13.87 -3.18
N SER A 421 23.36 -13.04 -3.74
CA SER A 421 23.39 -11.59 -3.51
C SER A 421 22.06 -11.13 -2.91
N ALA A 422 22.15 -10.23 -1.95
CA ALA A 422 21.01 -9.66 -1.27
C ALA A 422 21.11 -8.13 -1.25
N LEU A 423 20.02 -7.47 -1.62
CA LEU A 423 19.82 -6.05 -1.51
C LEU A 423 18.83 -5.81 -0.38
N ARG A 424 19.22 -5.15 0.70
CA ARG A 424 18.35 -4.94 1.88
C ARG A 424 18.26 -3.46 2.25
N TYR A 425 17.09 -3.04 2.70
CA TYR A 425 16.85 -1.67 3.16
C TYR A 425 15.95 -1.65 4.41
N GLY A 426 16.41 -1.01 5.48
CA GLY A 426 15.61 -0.75 6.69
C GLY A 426 14.61 0.38 6.44
N VAL A 427 13.31 0.06 6.38
CA VAL A 427 12.24 1.03 6.12
C VAL A 427 11.86 1.80 7.39
N VAL A 428 11.76 1.04 8.49
CA VAL A 428 11.63 1.52 9.87
C VAL A 428 12.42 0.56 10.78
N THR A 429 12.59 0.90 12.06
CA THR A 429 13.42 0.13 13.00
C THR A 429 13.05 -1.36 13.09
N ASP A 430 11.76 -1.68 12.94
CA ASP A 430 11.22 -3.06 13.03
C ASP A 430 10.82 -3.66 11.67
N LEU A 431 11.15 -3.01 10.55
CA LEU A 431 10.84 -3.53 9.20
C LEU A 431 11.96 -3.24 8.22
N GLU A 432 12.42 -4.30 7.58
CA GLU A 432 13.28 -4.23 6.42
C GLU A 432 12.65 -4.91 5.21
N VAL A 433 13.05 -4.44 4.03
CA VAL A 433 12.69 -5.04 2.75
C VAL A 433 13.96 -5.52 2.07
N GLY A 434 13.88 -6.66 1.40
CA GLY A 434 15.04 -7.27 0.75
C GLY A 434 14.69 -7.95 -0.57
N ILE A 435 15.62 -7.88 -1.52
CA ILE A 435 15.61 -8.66 -2.75
C ILE A 435 16.77 -9.63 -2.70
N TYR A 436 16.49 -10.92 -2.94
CA TYR A 436 17.50 -11.97 -3.04
C TYR A 436 17.63 -12.39 -4.48
N VAL A 437 18.87 -12.37 -4.97
CA VAL A 437 19.23 -12.91 -6.28
C VAL A 437 20.16 -14.07 -6.01
N ASP A 438 19.66 -15.27 -6.25
CA ASP A 438 20.41 -16.51 -6.17
C ASP A 438 20.86 -16.92 -7.58
N TYR A 439 22.15 -17.22 -7.72
CA TYR A 439 22.72 -17.82 -8.91
C TYR A 439 23.37 -19.15 -8.53
N ILE A 440 22.65 -20.25 -8.85
CA ILE A 440 23.09 -21.64 -8.67
C ILE A 440 24.00 -22.07 -9.82
#